data_AF-E4S4S3-F1
#
_entry.id   AF-E4S4S3-F1
#
_cell.length_a   1.000
_cell.length_b   1.000
_cell.length_c   1.000
_cell.angle_alpha   90.00
_cell.angle_beta   90.00
_cell.angle_gamma   90.00
#
_symmetry.space_group_name_H-M   'P 1'
#
loop_
_entity.id
_entity.type
_entity.pdbx_description
1 polymer ?
#
loop_
_entity_poly.entity_id
_entity_poly.type
_entity_poly.pdbx_seq_one_letter_code
_entity_poly.pdbx_strand_id
1 'polypeptide(L)'
;MKNHKKILAFLITLTLMIVSIFYFSTHKTAAISASAIQKTDFLNFKTIVNIPVSRDGIEYTGMVGYGSHEGPNAFAVKGDKVYVLDNVHHRVLVYSKRDGNLIEKNNIPDEQWIHGMAVDKEGKIYLFNAGTNTLITINNGAVDISTNQELRLEPFYKFGVNDKGPFVVLSGDKMTTCFLAKDINKSKLYVAEEREGVFSSDGSVSEVKASACKASVDASDAFEFPRWLVNEDCAYDYIGKRGFIQFWKITNDYGEWIVKLNSKTKNIEGLVKIPDGKYYFPMSDAVLEGDDIFVLLPCEKNVYVLKVDSWMTSAQYMKYTESVESRVNLIESKNETIQFTEQTKYTVSASSITRDQIMSTAFQYNNYKWYCSKQNYDGSKAANPNLWRRPSFITSYNTYYYQVPYCWGGGHSLSEFEQKIKDGYAAGNVYTNTSSYLDGTTGVDCAGFVSKCWGMSGRWSTYDIMKYCSKISFIALQKGDALCNSGHAMLFYQRDAYGNYIVYESTTGGYDRVIHRARSKSDVEGSYGAYKCPFVTN
;
A
#
# COMPACT_ATOMS: atom_id res chain seq x y z
N MET A 1 -5.52 -61.50 -26.42
CA MET A 1 -4.72 -60.27 -26.16
C MET A 1 -5.44 -58.93 -26.38
N LYS A 2 -6.68 -58.86 -26.90
CA LYS A 2 -7.44 -57.59 -27.02
C LYS A 2 -8.29 -57.20 -25.80
N ASN A 3 -8.62 -58.13 -24.90
CA ASN A 3 -9.47 -57.85 -23.73
C ASN A 3 -8.72 -57.37 -22.47
N HIS A 4 -7.43 -57.69 -22.30
CA HIS A 4 -6.66 -57.19 -21.14
C HIS A 4 -6.36 -55.69 -21.21
N LYS A 5 -6.17 -55.11 -22.41
CA LYS A 5 -5.95 -53.66 -22.57
C LYS A 5 -7.21 -52.82 -22.29
N LYS A 6 -8.41 -53.38 -22.53
CA LYS A 6 -9.69 -52.71 -22.22
C LYS A 6 -10.00 -52.74 -20.72
N ILE A 7 -9.70 -53.84 -20.04
CA ILE A 7 -9.91 -53.98 -18.59
C ILE A 7 -8.93 -53.07 -17.81
N LEU A 8 -7.68 -52.96 -18.26
CA LEU A 8 -6.69 -52.06 -17.64
C LEU A 8 -7.03 -50.57 -17.86
N ALA A 9 -7.54 -50.21 -19.04
CA ALA A 9 -8.00 -48.84 -19.32
C ALA A 9 -9.25 -48.46 -18.49
N PHE A 10 -10.15 -49.41 -18.23
CA PHE A 10 -11.34 -49.20 -17.40
C PHE A 10 -11.00 -49.07 -15.90
N LEU A 11 -10.00 -49.83 -15.42
CA LEU A 11 -9.50 -49.71 -14.05
C LEU A 11 -8.73 -48.40 -13.80
N ILE A 12 -7.99 -47.88 -14.78
CA ILE A 12 -7.28 -46.60 -14.66
C ILE A 12 -8.26 -45.41 -14.68
N THR A 13 -9.32 -45.48 -15.49
CA THR A 13 -10.37 -44.44 -15.53
C THR A 13 -11.26 -44.46 -14.29
N LEU A 14 -11.56 -45.64 -13.71
CA LEU A 14 -12.30 -45.75 -12.45
C LEU A 14 -11.49 -45.22 -11.25
N THR A 15 -10.17 -45.47 -11.21
CA THR A 15 -9.28 -44.93 -10.16
C THR A 15 -9.14 -43.40 -10.27
N LEU A 16 -9.12 -42.83 -11.49
CA LEU A 16 -9.09 -41.38 -11.71
C LEU A 16 -10.43 -40.67 -11.38
N MET A 17 -11.57 -41.35 -11.55
CA MET A 17 -12.87 -40.83 -11.10
C MET A 17 -13.04 -40.87 -9.57
N ILE A 18 -12.49 -41.88 -8.89
CA ILE A 18 -12.56 -41.95 -7.42
C ILE A 18 -11.62 -40.91 -6.78
N VAL A 19 -10.43 -40.65 -7.34
CA VAL A 19 -9.53 -39.60 -6.83
C VAL A 19 -10.08 -38.18 -7.05
N SER A 20 -10.90 -37.95 -8.08
CA SER A 20 -11.57 -36.66 -8.30
C SER A 20 -12.79 -36.43 -7.39
N ILE A 21 -13.42 -37.50 -6.89
CA ILE A 21 -14.49 -37.40 -5.88
C ILE A 21 -13.94 -37.15 -4.46
N PHE A 22 -12.69 -37.55 -4.18
CA PHE A 22 -12.03 -37.27 -2.90
C PHE A 22 -11.23 -35.95 -2.85
N TYR A 23 -11.04 -35.25 -3.97
CA TYR A 23 -10.44 -33.89 -3.99
C TYR A 23 -11.46 -32.74 -3.94
N PHE A 24 -12.77 -33.06 -3.96
CA PHE A 24 -13.83 -32.16 -3.53
C PHE A 24 -14.36 -32.57 -2.14
N SER A 25 -13.45 -32.82 -1.20
CA SER A 25 -13.80 -32.56 0.20
C SER A 25 -13.87 -31.05 0.34
N THR A 26 -15.08 -30.50 0.21
CA THR A 26 -15.40 -29.25 0.89
C THR A 26 -14.97 -29.44 2.33
N HIS A 27 -13.88 -28.81 2.76
CA HIS A 27 -13.80 -28.40 4.14
C HIS A 27 -14.99 -27.47 4.32
N LYS A 28 -16.13 -28.06 4.68
CA LYS A 28 -17.16 -27.41 5.47
C LYS A 28 -16.40 -26.86 6.65
N THR A 29 -16.00 -25.60 6.57
CA THR A 29 -15.84 -24.78 7.75
C THR A 29 -17.14 -24.97 8.51
N ALA A 30 -17.05 -25.70 9.61
CA ALA A 30 -18.13 -25.71 10.58
C ALA A 30 -18.51 -24.25 10.77
N ALA A 31 -19.79 -23.94 10.55
CA ALA A 31 -20.32 -22.64 10.90
C ALA A 31 -19.98 -22.42 12.37
N ILE A 32 -18.94 -21.64 12.62
CA ILE A 32 -18.68 -21.12 13.96
C ILE A 32 -19.89 -20.24 14.20
N SER A 33 -20.70 -20.65 15.18
CA SER A 33 -21.80 -19.86 15.69
C SER A 33 -21.33 -18.42 15.88
N ALA A 34 -22.20 -17.46 15.60
CA ALA A 34 -21.97 -16.01 15.65
C ALA A 34 -21.65 -15.46 17.07
N SER A 35 -20.99 -16.23 17.94
CA SER A 35 -20.79 -15.96 19.35
C SER A 35 -19.34 -16.08 19.82
N ALA A 36 -18.35 -16.08 18.94
CA ALA A 36 -16.94 -16.05 19.33
C ALA A 36 -16.10 -15.14 18.42
N ILE A 37 -16.48 -13.87 18.29
CA ILE A 37 -15.59 -12.83 17.77
C ILE A 37 -14.61 -12.51 18.90
N GLN A 38 -13.40 -13.06 18.83
CA GLN A 38 -12.29 -12.69 19.71
C GLN A 38 -12.04 -11.18 19.51
N LYS A 39 -12.29 -10.39 20.54
CA LYS A 39 -12.09 -8.94 20.55
C LYS A 39 -10.59 -8.67 20.33
N THR A 40 -10.22 -8.21 19.14
CA THR A 40 -8.88 -7.71 18.86
C THR A 40 -8.75 -6.37 19.57
N ASP A 41 -8.01 -6.32 20.67
CA ASP A 41 -7.77 -5.08 21.41
C ASP A 41 -6.69 -4.27 20.68
N PHE A 42 -7.12 -3.26 19.91
CA PHE A 42 -6.22 -2.28 19.31
C PHE A 42 -5.89 -1.22 20.35
N LEU A 43 -4.61 -1.11 20.74
CA LEU A 43 -4.17 -0.17 21.76
C LEU A 43 -4.61 1.26 21.40
N ASN A 44 -5.30 1.94 22.33
CA ASN A 44 -5.87 3.29 22.17
C ASN A 44 -7.07 3.42 21.21
N PHE A 45 -7.62 2.30 20.72
CA PHE A 45 -8.78 2.31 19.85
C PHE A 45 -9.91 1.42 20.37
N LYS A 46 -11.14 1.85 20.07
CA LYS A 46 -12.34 1.04 20.20
C LYS A 46 -12.80 0.59 18.82
N THR A 47 -12.98 -0.70 18.63
CA THR A 47 -13.60 -1.24 17.41
C THR A 47 -15.07 -0.85 17.35
N ILE A 48 -15.48 -0.22 16.24
CA ILE A 48 -16.86 0.19 15.96
C ILE A 48 -17.51 -0.78 14.99
N VAL A 49 -16.80 -1.10 13.91
CA VAL A 49 -17.25 -2.07 12.91
C VAL A 49 -16.12 -3.08 12.71
N ASN A 50 -16.49 -4.36 12.61
CA ASN A 50 -15.61 -5.45 12.25
C ASN A 50 -16.26 -6.23 11.10
N ILE A 51 -15.65 -6.14 9.92
CA ILE A 51 -16.19 -6.69 8.68
C ILE A 51 -15.29 -7.85 8.27
N PRO A 52 -15.79 -9.09 8.18
CA PRO A 52 -14.98 -10.20 7.71
C PRO A 52 -14.55 -9.99 6.26
N VAL A 53 -13.35 -10.46 5.92
CA VAL A 53 -12.93 -10.54 4.52
C VAL A 53 -13.64 -11.74 3.89
N SER A 54 -14.73 -11.46 3.17
CA SER A 54 -15.59 -12.46 2.53
C SER A 54 -16.56 -11.79 1.55
N ARG A 55 -17.15 -12.60 0.66
CA ARG A 55 -18.21 -12.20 -0.27
C ARG A 55 -19.36 -11.39 0.36
N ASP A 56 -19.76 -11.76 1.58
CA ASP A 56 -20.84 -11.06 2.31
C ASP A 56 -20.33 -9.84 3.09
N GLY A 57 -19.03 -9.77 3.37
CA GLY A 57 -18.30 -8.65 3.94
C GLY A 57 -17.60 -7.83 2.86
N ILE A 58 -16.28 -7.60 3.00
CA ILE A 58 -15.48 -6.84 2.02
C ILE A 58 -14.33 -7.72 1.55
N GLU A 59 -14.17 -7.89 0.25
CA GLU A 59 -13.02 -8.58 -0.32
C GLU A 59 -11.97 -7.57 -0.80
N TYR A 60 -10.82 -8.10 -1.20
CA TYR A 60 -9.83 -7.35 -1.94
C TYR A 60 -9.76 -7.95 -3.35
N THR A 61 -9.72 -7.12 -4.39
CA THR A 61 -9.40 -7.63 -5.73
C THR A 61 -7.94 -8.04 -5.76
N GLY A 62 -7.68 -9.11 -6.48
CA GLY A 62 -6.37 -9.73 -6.57
C GLY A 62 -6.17 -10.83 -5.52
N MET A 63 -5.86 -12.03 -6.02
CA MET A 63 -4.81 -12.82 -5.39
C MET A 63 -3.57 -11.92 -5.26
N VAL A 64 -2.74 -12.15 -4.23
CA VAL A 64 -1.38 -11.60 -4.11
C VAL A 64 -0.81 -11.42 -5.52
N GLY A 65 -0.80 -10.16 -5.96
CA GLY A 65 -0.45 -9.62 -7.29
C GLY A 65 -1.27 -9.98 -8.52
N TYR A 66 -2.32 -9.22 -8.73
CA TYR A 66 -2.51 -8.40 -9.95
C TYR A 66 -2.76 -6.94 -9.52
N GLY A 67 -2.49 -5.96 -10.39
CA GLY A 67 -2.29 -4.54 -10.05
C GLY A 67 -3.36 -3.93 -9.14
N SER A 68 -2.88 -3.26 -8.08
CA SER A 68 -3.61 -2.71 -6.93
C SER A 68 -4.58 -3.70 -6.28
N HIS A 69 -4.38 -4.04 -5.00
CA HIS A 69 -5.51 -4.52 -4.22
C HIS A 69 -6.58 -3.41 -4.29
N GLU A 70 -7.72 -3.63 -4.92
CA GLU A 70 -8.86 -2.78 -4.67
C GLU A 70 -9.58 -3.37 -3.49
N GLY A 71 -9.71 -2.58 -2.43
CA GLY A 71 -10.39 -2.99 -1.22
C GLY A 71 -11.42 -1.93 -0.86
N PRO A 72 -11.61 -1.67 0.44
CA PRO A 72 -12.28 -0.47 0.83
C PRO A 72 -11.36 0.74 0.61
N ASN A 73 -11.55 1.43 -0.51
CA ASN A 73 -10.74 2.61 -0.90
C ASN A 73 -11.05 3.85 -0.06
N ALA A 74 -12.23 3.90 0.55
CA ALA A 74 -12.66 5.02 1.37
C ALA A 74 -13.75 4.58 2.36
N PHE A 75 -13.91 5.36 3.41
CA PHE A 75 -15.04 5.24 4.33
C PHE A 75 -15.50 6.63 4.78
N ALA A 76 -16.70 6.69 5.36
CA ALA A 76 -17.22 7.88 5.98
C ALA A 76 -18.00 7.53 7.25
N VAL A 77 -18.09 8.47 8.18
CA VAL A 77 -18.96 8.35 9.36
C VAL A 77 -19.84 9.59 9.38
N LYS A 78 -21.17 9.39 9.43
CA LYS A 78 -22.16 10.47 9.54
C LYS A 78 -23.27 10.08 10.50
N GLY A 79 -23.46 10.90 11.52
CA GLY A 79 -24.42 10.62 12.58
C GLY A 79 -24.15 9.26 13.23
N ASP A 80 -25.11 8.35 13.15
CA ASP A 80 -25.04 6.99 13.71
C ASP A 80 -24.68 5.91 12.67
N LYS A 81 -24.22 6.32 11.48
CA LYS A 81 -23.90 5.42 10.38
C LYS A 81 -22.42 5.47 10.02
N VAL A 82 -21.88 4.30 9.67
CA VAL A 82 -20.54 4.10 9.11
C VAL A 82 -20.72 3.56 7.70
N TYR A 83 -20.14 4.24 6.71
CA TYR A 83 -20.23 3.91 5.30
C TYR A 83 -18.86 3.39 4.87
N VAL A 84 -18.80 2.19 4.32
CA VAL A 84 -17.55 1.60 3.83
C VAL A 84 -17.74 1.25 2.37
N LEU A 85 -16.87 1.81 1.52
CA LEU A 85 -16.84 1.48 0.11
C LEU A 85 -16.30 0.05 -0.05
N ASP A 86 -16.92 -0.74 -0.90
CA ASP A 86 -16.49 -2.09 -1.27
C ASP A 86 -16.40 -2.12 -2.79
N ASN A 87 -15.22 -1.72 -3.31
CA ASN A 87 -14.99 -1.62 -4.75
C ASN A 87 -15.11 -2.98 -5.43
N VAL A 88 -14.66 -4.04 -4.76
CA VAL A 88 -14.65 -5.41 -5.30
C VAL A 88 -16.04 -5.89 -5.65
N HIS A 89 -17.01 -5.55 -4.80
CA HIS A 89 -18.40 -5.92 -5.02
C HIS A 89 -19.27 -4.75 -5.49
N HIS A 90 -18.67 -3.66 -5.97
CA HIS A 90 -19.33 -2.47 -6.48
C HIS A 90 -20.49 -2.00 -5.58
N ARG A 91 -20.21 -1.78 -4.29
CA ARG A 91 -21.23 -1.37 -3.32
C ARG A 91 -20.69 -0.48 -2.21
N VAL A 92 -21.59 0.24 -1.55
CA VAL A 92 -21.34 0.87 -0.25
C VAL A 92 -22.11 0.10 0.81
N LEU A 93 -21.39 -0.40 1.80
CA LEU A 93 -21.95 -1.06 2.98
C LEU A 93 -22.15 -0.03 4.08
N VAL A 94 -23.35 0.02 4.65
CA VAL A 94 -23.70 0.97 5.72
C VAL A 94 -23.92 0.19 7.00
N TYR A 95 -23.16 0.51 8.04
CA TYR A 95 -23.21 -0.10 9.36
C TYR A 95 -23.70 0.88 10.41
N SER A 96 -24.32 0.36 11.46
CA SER A 96 -24.69 1.08 12.66
C SER A 96 -23.45 1.34 13.51
N LYS A 97 -23.23 2.61 13.87
CA LYS A 97 -22.15 3.00 14.78
C LYS A 97 -22.40 2.51 16.21
N ARG A 98 -23.67 2.34 16.59
CA ARG A 98 -24.10 1.89 17.93
C ARG A 98 -23.67 0.45 18.25
N ASP A 99 -23.90 -0.47 17.33
CA ASP A 99 -23.73 -1.92 17.56
C ASP A 99 -22.86 -2.61 16.50
N GLY A 100 -22.38 -1.90 15.48
CA GLY A 100 -21.52 -2.43 14.43
C GLY A 100 -22.24 -3.30 13.40
N ASN A 101 -23.58 -3.38 13.46
CA ASN A 101 -24.37 -4.22 12.58
C ASN A 101 -24.57 -3.59 11.20
N LEU A 102 -24.60 -4.41 10.15
CA LEU A 102 -24.93 -3.96 8.81
C LEU A 102 -26.41 -3.52 8.75
N ILE A 103 -26.66 -2.30 8.26
CA ILE A 103 -27.98 -1.70 8.08
C ILE A 103 -28.42 -1.80 6.61
N GLU A 104 -27.52 -1.48 5.68
CA GLU A 104 -27.90 -1.21 4.29
C GLU A 104 -26.77 -1.60 3.33
N LYS A 105 -27.15 -2.04 2.11
CA LYS A 105 -26.23 -2.28 0.99
C LYS A 105 -26.69 -1.44 -0.18
N ASN A 106 -25.86 -0.50 -0.61
CA ASN A 106 -26.11 0.35 -1.76
C ASN A 106 -25.25 -0.12 -2.93
N ASN A 107 -25.85 -0.74 -3.94
CA ASN A 107 -25.13 -1.19 -5.13
C ASN A 107 -24.78 0.01 -6.04
N ILE A 108 -23.64 -0.11 -6.69
CA ILE A 108 -23.09 0.83 -7.67
C ILE A 108 -23.03 0.07 -9.00
N PRO A 109 -23.15 0.73 -10.17
CA PRO A 109 -22.99 0.03 -11.45
C PRO A 109 -21.64 -0.72 -11.55
N ASP A 110 -21.69 -1.95 -12.08
CA ASP A 110 -20.58 -2.91 -12.09
C ASP A 110 -19.34 -2.41 -12.86
N GLU A 111 -19.50 -1.45 -13.77
CA GLU A 111 -18.39 -0.88 -14.53
C GLU A 111 -17.63 0.23 -13.79
N GLN A 112 -18.06 0.61 -12.58
CA GLN A 112 -17.54 1.75 -11.85
C GLN A 112 -16.52 1.34 -10.79
N TRP A 113 -15.32 1.92 -10.90
CA TRP A 113 -14.22 1.76 -9.96
C TRP A 113 -14.00 3.07 -9.21
N ILE A 114 -14.41 3.09 -7.94
CA ILE A 114 -14.51 4.32 -7.18
C ILE A 114 -13.18 4.65 -6.51
N HIS A 115 -12.69 5.86 -6.77
CA HIS A 115 -11.43 6.36 -6.23
C HIS A 115 -11.64 7.17 -4.95
N GLY A 116 -12.80 7.82 -4.81
CA GLY A 116 -13.15 8.61 -3.64
C GLY A 116 -14.61 8.46 -3.23
N MET A 117 -14.87 8.49 -1.92
CA MET A 117 -16.21 8.52 -1.35
C MET A 117 -16.31 9.63 -0.30
N ALA A 118 -17.43 10.33 -0.28
CA ALA A 118 -17.78 11.28 0.75
C ALA A 118 -19.29 11.20 1.05
N VAL A 119 -19.69 11.50 2.28
CA VAL A 119 -21.10 11.51 2.70
C VAL A 119 -21.41 12.84 3.36
N ASP A 120 -22.48 13.51 2.93
CA ASP A 120 -22.86 14.80 3.50
C ASP A 120 -23.65 14.65 4.82
N LYS A 121 -23.99 15.79 5.43
CA LYS A 121 -24.73 15.84 6.71
C LYS A 121 -26.12 15.22 6.65
N GLU A 122 -26.70 15.08 5.46
CA GLU A 122 -28.03 14.49 5.25
C GLU A 122 -27.93 12.98 4.99
N GLY A 123 -26.71 12.43 4.90
CA GLY A 123 -26.46 11.02 4.63
C GLY A 123 -26.45 10.68 3.14
N LYS A 124 -26.40 11.68 2.26
CA LYS A 124 -26.29 11.50 0.82
C LYS A 124 -24.86 11.10 0.48
N ILE A 125 -24.71 10.00 -0.26
CA ILE A 125 -23.42 9.41 -0.59
C ILE A 125 -22.97 9.96 -1.95
N TYR A 126 -21.73 10.41 -2.02
CA TYR A 126 -21.06 10.81 -3.25
C TYR A 126 -19.88 9.88 -3.50
N LEU A 127 -19.78 9.38 -4.72
CA LEU A 127 -18.73 8.50 -5.17
C LEU A 127 -18.12 9.10 -6.43
N PHE A 128 -16.79 9.11 -6.50
CA PHE A 128 -16.08 9.68 -7.63
C PHE A 128 -15.16 8.63 -8.25
N ASN A 129 -15.36 8.40 -9.55
CA ASN A 129 -14.48 7.62 -10.39
C ASN A 129 -13.60 8.58 -11.19
N ALA A 130 -12.34 8.73 -10.76
CA ALA A 130 -11.38 9.62 -11.40
C ALA A 130 -11.04 9.18 -12.84
N GLY A 131 -10.92 7.87 -13.07
CA GLY A 131 -10.55 7.34 -14.40
C GLY A 131 -11.59 7.61 -15.50
N THR A 132 -12.84 7.89 -15.14
CA THR A 132 -13.90 8.22 -16.11
C THR A 132 -14.50 9.61 -15.92
N ASN A 133 -14.03 10.37 -14.92
CA ASN A 133 -14.66 11.62 -14.47
C ASN A 133 -16.16 11.46 -14.24
N THR A 134 -16.53 10.46 -13.45
CA THR A 134 -17.92 10.15 -13.12
C THR A 134 -18.20 10.44 -11.65
N LEU A 135 -19.22 11.25 -11.39
CA LEU A 135 -19.81 11.47 -10.08
C LEU A 135 -21.09 10.65 -9.97
N ILE A 136 -21.11 9.72 -9.01
CA ILE A 136 -22.29 8.94 -8.66
C ILE A 136 -22.80 9.45 -7.32
N THR A 137 -24.09 9.73 -7.26
CA THR A 137 -24.75 10.22 -6.06
C THR A 137 -25.84 9.24 -5.66
N ILE A 138 -25.84 8.81 -4.41
CA ILE A 138 -26.85 7.90 -3.86
C ILE A 138 -27.60 8.63 -2.76
N ASN A 139 -28.91 8.79 -2.93
CA ASN A 139 -29.80 9.42 -1.96
C ASN A 139 -31.01 8.51 -1.70
N ASN A 140 -31.15 7.98 -0.49
CA ASN A 140 -32.22 7.05 -0.12
C ASN A 140 -32.39 5.90 -1.14
N GLY A 141 -31.26 5.30 -1.56
CA GLY A 141 -31.22 4.22 -2.55
C GLY A 141 -31.38 4.65 -4.02
N ALA A 142 -31.78 5.90 -4.29
CA ALA A 142 -31.83 6.43 -5.65
C ALA A 142 -30.41 6.77 -6.13
N VAL A 143 -30.00 6.15 -7.23
CA VAL A 143 -28.68 6.36 -7.85
C VAL A 143 -28.81 7.37 -8.99
N ASP A 144 -27.98 8.42 -8.93
CA ASP A 144 -27.85 9.42 -9.98
C ASP A 144 -26.39 9.48 -10.46
N ILE A 145 -26.19 9.52 -11.78
CA ILE A 145 -24.86 9.43 -12.40
C ILE A 145 -24.66 10.63 -13.31
N SER A 146 -23.51 11.28 -13.17
CA SER A 146 -23.08 12.40 -14.02
C SER A 146 -21.63 12.19 -14.46
N THR A 147 -21.39 12.22 -15.77
CA THR A 147 -20.06 11.94 -16.34
C THR A 147 -19.65 13.06 -17.28
N ASN A 148 -18.35 13.35 -17.33
CA ASN A 148 -17.76 14.21 -18.35
C ASN A 148 -16.28 13.90 -18.58
N GLN A 149 -16.00 13.08 -19.60
CA GLN A 149 -14.63 12.67 -19.96
C GLN A 149 -13.76 13.83 -20.49
N GLU A 150 -14.35 14.97 -20.84
CA GLU A 150 -13.59 16.15 -21.31
C GLU A 150 -12.96 16.92 -20.14
N LEU A 151 -13.43 16.71 -18.90
CA LEU A 151 -12.84 17.34 -17.73
C LEU A 151 -11.43 16.78 -17.47
N ARG A 152 -10.55 17.62 -16.93
CA ARG A 152 -9.24 17.20 -16.44
C ARG A 152 -9.25 17.25 -14.93
N LEU A 153 -9.67 16.15 -14.30
CA LEU A 153 -9.69 15.99 -12.84
C LEU A 153 -8.58 15.05 -12.34
N GLU A 154 -7.45 15.08 -13.05
CA GLU A 154 -6.21 14.39 -12.71
C GLU A 154 -5.02 15.35 -12.80
N PRO A 155 -3.94 15.16 -12.01
CA PRO A 155 -3.72 14.07 -11.05
C PRO A 155 -4.62 14.15 -9.80
N PHE A 156 -5.38 13.08 -9.54
CA PHE A 156 -6.36 13.02 -8.45
C PHE A 156 -5.65 12.87 -7.09
N TYR A 157 -5.97 13.72 -6.12
CA TYR A 157 -5.38 13.68 -4.77
C TYR A 157 -6.39 13.34 -3.67
N LYS A 158 -7.56 13.98 -3.65
CA LYS A 158 -8.57 13.79 -2.59
C LYS A 158 -9.96 14.05 -3.13
N PHE A 159 -10.95 13.39 -2.55
CA PHE A 159 -12.37 13.67 -2.79
C PHE A 159 -13.07 13.97 -1.46
N GLY A 160 -14.01 14.91 -1.48
CA GLY A 160 -14.74 15.30 -0.28
C GLY A 160 -16.07 15.94 -0.61
N VAL A 161 -16.82 16.28 0.44
CA VAL A 161 -18.06 17.06 0.35
C VAL A 161 -18.11 18.05 1.50
N ASN A 162 -18.50 19.28 1.21
CA ASN A 162 -18.78 20.31 2.22
C ASN A 162 -20.06 21.08 1.83
N ASP A 163 -20.35 22.19 2.50
CA ASP A 163 -21.57 22.97 2.24
C ASP A 163 -21.67 23.55 0.81
N LYS A 164 -20.58 23.56 0.03
CA LYS A 164 -20.60 23.93 -1.40
C LYS A 164 -20.87 22.75 -2.34
N GLY A 165 -20.92 21.53 -1.82
CA GLY A 165 -21.11 20.31 -2.58
C GLY A 165 -19.86 19.43 -2.69
N PRO A 166 -19.89 18.39 -3.53
CA PRO A 166 -18.78 17.48 -3.73
C PRO A 166 -17.62 18.19 -4.42
N PHE A 167 -16.38 17.84 -4.07
CA PHE A 167 -15.19 18.43 -4.65
C PHE A 167 -14.09 17.40 -4.84
N VAL A 168 -13.23 17.67 -5.82
CA VAL A 168 -12.00 16.94 -6.07
C VAL A 168 -10.82 17.88 -5.83
N VAL A 169 -9.79 17.40 -5.15
CA VAL A 169 -8.50 18.08 -5.04
C VAL A 169 -7.55 17.44 -6.04
N LEU A 170 -6.91 18.29 -6.84
CA LEU A 170 -5.91 17.96 -7.83
C LEU A 170 -4.53 18.29 -7.29
N SER A 171 -3.56 17.42 -7.54
CA SER A 171 -2.14 17.69 -7.25
C SER A 171 -1.42 18.23 -8.49
N GLY A 172 -0.42 19.06 -8.26
CA GLY A 172 0.37 19.73 -9.29
C GLY A 172 1.29 20.77 -8.65
N ASP A 173 1.84 21.70 -9.45
CA ASP A 173 2.68 22.80 -8.94
C ASP A 173 2.01 23.59 -7.81
N LYS A 174 0.67 23.67 -7.87
CA LYS A 174 -0.21 24.17 -6.82
C LYS A 174 -1.37 23.21 -6.63
N MET A 175 -1.66 22.87 -5.37
CA MET A 175 -2.88 22.10 -5.05
C MET A 175 -4.11 22.92 -5.45
N THR A 176 -5.05 22.30 -6.14
CA THR A 176 -6.27 22.98 -6.61
C THR A 176 -7.50 22.15 -6.25
N THR A 177 -8.51 22.79 -5.67
CA THR A 177 -9.81 22.18 -5.40
C THR A 177 -10.82 22.60 -6.46
N CYS A 178 -11.41 21.61 -7.13
CA CYS A 178 -12.49 21.75 -8.09
C CYS A 178 -13.82 21.33 -7.45
N PHE A 179 -14.74 22.28 -7.25
CA PHE A 179 -16.10 22.00 -6.79
C PHE A 179 -16.94 21.49 -7.95
N LEU A 180 -17.55 20.32 -7.78
CA LEU A 180 -18.27 19.61 -8.82
C LEU A 180 -19.77 19.91 -8.74
N ALA A 181 -20.39 20.07 -9.90
CA ALA A 181 -21.83 20.22 -10.03
C ALA A 181 -22.36 19.47 -11.26
N LYS A 182 -23.67 19.27 -11.29
CA LYS A 182 -24.39 18.57 -12.36
C LYS A 182 -25.23 19.54 -13.17
N ASP A 183 -25.14 19.45 -14.50
CA ASP A 183 -26.15 20.05 -15.39
C ASP A 183 -27.38 19.14 -15.40
N ILE A 184 -28.45 19.60 -14.74
CA ILE A 184 -29.69 18.83 -14.55
C ILE A 184 -30.32 18.42 -15.88
N ASN A 185 -30.13 19.20 -16.96
CA ASN A 185 -30.76 18.93 -18.25
C ASN A 185 -29.99 17.92 -19.12
N LYS A 186 -28.69 17.71 -18.83
CA LYS A 186 -27.79 16.91 -19.67
C LYS A 186 -27.15 15.72 -18.96
N SER A 187 -27.38 15.57 -17.65
CA SER A 187 -26.65 14.63 -16.79
C SER A 187 -25.13 14.74 -16.95
N LYS A 188 -24.64 15.95 -17.27
CA LYS A 188 -23.23 16.23 -17.56
C LYS A 188 -22.58 16.81 -16.30
N LEU A 189 -21.47 16.23 -15.90
CA LEU A 189 -20.62 16.74 -14.82
C LEU A 189 -19.87 18.00 -15.29
N TYR A 190 -19.77 19.01 -14.44
CA TYR A 190 -18.93 20.18 -14.69
C TYR A 190 -18.29 20.70 -13.40
N VAL A 191 -17.25 21.51 -13.54
CA VAL A 191 -16.59 22.21 -12.43
C VAL A 191 -17.29 23.56 -12.24
N ALA A 192 -17.96 23.75 -11.10
CA ALA A 192 -18.68 24.98 -10.78
C ALA A 192 -17.74 26.09 -10.28
N GLU A 193 -16.68 25.71 -9.58
CA GLU A 193 -15.71 26.63 -9.00
C GLU A 193 -14.36 25.94 -8.84
N GLU A 194 -13.28 26.67 -9.08
CA GLU A 194 -11.91 26.24 -8.80
C GLU A 194 -11.27 27.18 -7.79
N ARG A 195 -10.54 26.61 -6.82
CA ARG A 195 -9.79 27.38 -5.82
C ARG A 195 -8.45 26.75 -5.55
N GLU A 196 -7.43 27.57 -5.36
CA GLU A 196 -6.11 27.13 -4.90
C GLU A 196 -6.20 26.65 -3.44
N GLY A 197 -5.45 25.60 -3.10
CA GLY A 197 -5.38 24.99 -1.78
C GLY A 197 -6.12 23.66 -1.66
N VAL A 198 -5.88 22.97 -0.54
CA VAL A 198 -6.51 21.69 -0.21
C VAL A 198 -7.70 21.94 0.70
N PHE A 199 -8.92 21.87 0.15
CA PHE A 199 -10.14 21.99 0.94
C PHE A 199 -10.46 20.68 1.66
N SER A 200 -11.00 20.80 2.87
CA SER A 200 -11.52 19.71 3.67
C SER A 200 -13.04 19.75 3.82
N SER A 201 -13.62 18.65 4.30
CA SER A 201 -15.06 18.50 4.48
C SER A 201 -15.65 19.46 5.52
N ASP A 202 -14.82 20.02 6.41
CA ASP A 202 -15.23 21.08 7.35
C ASP A 202 -15.15 22.49 6.74
N GLY A 203 -14.81 22.59 5.46
CA GLY A 203 -14.71 23.85 4.72
C GLY A 203 -13.36 24.56 4.86
N SER A 204 -12.46 24.08 5.71
CA SER A 204 -11.16 24.70 5.91
C SER A 204 -10.21 24.40 4.74
N VAL A 205 -9.24 25.29 4.54
CA VAL A 205 -8.19 25.15 3.52
C VAL A 205 -6.86 24.90 4.21
N SER A 206 -6.23 23.75 3.96
CA SER A 206 -4.92 23.43 4.50
C SER A 206 -3.80 23.63 3.48
N GLU A 207 -2.64 24.08 3.97
CA GLU A 207 -1.40 24.16 3.21
C GLU A 207 -0.25 23.56 4.04
N VAL A 208 0.67 22.87 3.38
CA VAL A 208 1.81 22.21 4.03
C VAL A 208 3.11 22.63 3.33
N LYS A 209 4.08 23.03 4.15
CA LYS A 209 5.47 23.27 3.74
C LYS A 209 6.37 22.32 4.51
N ALA A 210 6.48 21.08 4.01
CA ALA A 210 7.21 19.99 4.65
C ALA A 210 8.68 20.35 4.94
N SER A 211 9.37 21.03 4.00
CA SER A 211 10.75 21.50 4.17
C SER A 211 10.97 22.45 5.35
N ALA A 212 9.91 23.14 5.78
CA ALA A 212 9.94 24.01 6.96
C ALA A 212 9.24 23.38 8.17
N CYS A 213 8.76 22.13 8.06
CA CYS A 213 7.94 21.45 9.06
C CYS A 213 6.70 22.25 9.47
N LYS A 214 6.13 23.01 8.53
CA LYS A 214 5.02 23.94 8.78
C LYS A 214 3.77 23.49 8.06
N ALA A 215 2.64 23.70 8.70
CA ALA A 215 1.34 23.67 8.05
C ALA A 215 0.50 24.87 8.47
N SER A 216 -0.46 25.24 7.65
CA SER A 216 -1.44 26.27 7.95
C SER A 216 -2.85 25.75 7.65
N VAL A 217 -3.82 26.27 8.38
CA VAL A 217 -5.25 26.11 8.09
C VAL A 217 -5.84 27.50 7.97
N ASP A 218 -6.60 27.75 6.90
CA ASP A 218 -7.25 29.02 6.56
C ASP A 218 -6.31 30.24 6.55
N ALA A 219 -5.03 30.02 6.24
CA ALA A 219 -3.93 31.00 6.25
C ALA A 219 -3.67 31.73 7.59
N SER A 220 -4.58 31.70 8.56
CA SER A 220 -4.43 32.33 9.87
C SER A 220 -3.74 31.45 10.92
N ASP A 221 -3.82 30.13 10.76
CA ASP A 221 -3.42 29.17 11.80
C ASP A 221 -2.13 28.44 11.45
N ALA A 222 -1.08 29.19 11.07
CA ALA A 222 0.23 28.59 10.84
C ALA A 222 0.78 27.93 12.12
N PHE A 223 1.29 26.72 11.97
CA PHE A 223 1.91 25.93 13.03
C PHE A 223 3.19 25.29 12.51
N GLU A 224 4.25 25.36 13.31
CA GLU A 224 5.47 24.61 13.09
C GLU A 224 5.40 23.36 13.95
N PHE A 225 5.31 22.19 13.30
CA PHE A 225 5.34 20.93 14.00
C PHE A 225 6.71 20.74 14.65
N PRO A 226 6.76 20.19 15.87
CA PRO A 226 8.02 20.01 16.55
C PRO A 226 8.89 19.00 15.81
N ARG A 227 10.20 19.27 15.75
CA ARG A 227 11.19 18.44 15.05
C ARG A 227 11.37 17.04 15.63
N TRP A 228 10.94 16.81 16.88
CA TRP A 228 10.88 15.46 17.45
C TRP A 228 9.76 14.60 16.84
N LEU A 229 8.78 15.21 16.17
CA LEU A 229 7.66 14.50 15.53
C LEU A 229 7.83 14.39 14.02
N VAL A 230 8.28 15.47 13.37
CA VAL A 230 8.34 15.56 11.91
C VAL A 230 9.67 16.12 11.39
N ASN A 231 10.00 15.71 10.18
CA ASN A 231 11.06 16.25 9.34
C ASN A 231 10.51 16.57 7.93
N GLU A 232 11.40 16.97 7.03
CA GLU A 232 11.10 17.30 5.63
C GLU A 232 10.56 16.14 4.79
N ASP A 233 10.81 14.89 5.19
CA ASP A 233 10.39 13.68 4.47
C ASP A 233 9.02 13.15 4.94
N CYS A 234 8.44 13.76 5.97
CA CYS A 234 7.15 13.35 6.52
C CYS A 234 5.99 13.74 5.59
N ALA A 235 4.95 12.90 5.57
CA ALA A 235 3.69 13.21 4.91
C ALA A 235 2.67 13.79 5.91
N TYR A 236 1.84 14.72 5.42
CA TYR A 236 0.85 15.44 6.21
C TYR A 236 -0.50 15.35 5.48
N ASP A 237 -1.55 14.99 6.20
CA ASP A 237 -2.93 15.11 5.70
C ASP A 237 -3.81 15.73 6.79
N TYR A 238 -4.53 16.79 6.40
CA TYR A 238 -5.44 17.49 7.30
C TYR A 238 -6.79 16.77 7.33
N ILE A 239 -7.18 16.32 8.53
CA ILE A 239 -8.42 15.56 8.72
C ILE A 239 -9.60 16.51 8.98
N GLY A 240 -9.40 17.54 9.79
CA GLY A 240 -10.41 18.54 10.12
C GLY A 240 -10.20 19.22 11.49
N LYS A 241 -11.10 20.12 11.88
CA LYS A 241 -11.08 20.83 13.17
C LYS A 241 -12.41 20.89 13.91
N ARG A 242 -12.31 21.11 15.22
CA ARG A 242 -13.39 21.51 16.13
C ARG A 242 -12.93 22.64 17.04
N GLY A 243 -13.49 23.83 16.84
CA GLY A 243 -12.99 25.03 17.48
C GLY A 243 -11.50 25.23 17.18
N PHE A 244 -10.68 25.31 18.23
CA PHE A 244 -9.22 25.45 18.10
C PHE A 244 -8.49 24.12 17.94
N ILE A 245 -9.15 22.98 18.09
CA ILE A 245 -8.52 21.67 17.97
C ILE A 245 -8.52 21.24 16.51
N GLN A 246 -7.32 21.01 15.97
CA GLN A 246 -7.07 20.49 14.64
C GLN A 246 -6.59 19.04 14.73
N PHE A 247 -6.97 18.23 13.76
CA PHE A 247 -6.55 16.84 13.64
C PHE A 247 -5.80 16.63 12.34
N TRP A 248 -4.61 16.03 12.46
CA TRP A 248 -3.71 15.77 11.35
C TRP A 248 -3.32 14.30 11.34
N LYS A 249 -3.23 13.72 10.15
CA LYS A 249 -2.53 12.45 9.95
C LYS A 249 -1.10 12.76 9.54
N ILE A 250 -0.14 12.20 10.27
CA ILE A 250 1.30 12.38 10.03
C ILE A 250 1.92 11.00 9.79
N THR A 251 2.63 10.85 8.68
CA THR A 251 3.43 9.66 8.41
C THR A 251 4.90 10.03 8.55
N ASN A 252 5.59 9.35 9.48
CA ASN A 252 7.02 9.51 9.73
C ASN A 252 7.71 8.15 9.83
N ASP A 253 9.00 8.15 10.18
CA ASP A 253 9.82 6.92 10.28
C ASP A 253 9.30 5.91 11.31
N TYR A 254 8.43 6.34 12.23
CA TYR A 254 7.86 5.53 13.30
C TYR A 254 6.46 4.99 12.97
N GLY A 255 5.87 5.39 11.84
CA GLY A 255 4.58 4.91 11.33
C GLY A 255 3.58 6.04 11.03
N GLU A 256 2.29 5.69 10.99
CA GLU A 256 1.19 6.63 10.76
C GLU A 256 0.56 7.05 12.08
N TRP A 257 0.36 8.35 12.27
CA TRP A 257 -0.10 8.95 13.52
C TRP A 257 -1.28 9.87 13.29
N ILE A 258 -2.27 9.85 14.18
CA ILE A 258 -3.23 10.93 14.33
C ILE A 258 -2.71 11.88 15.41
N VAL A 259 -2.62 13.16 15.07
CA VAL A 259 -2.09 14.22 15.92
C VAL A 259 -3.21 15.20 16.22
N LYS A 260 -3.48 15.40 17.51
CA LYS A 260 -4.42 16.38 18.04
C LYS A 260 -3.65 17.65 18.43
N LEU A 261 -3.80 18.70 17.63
CA LEU A 261 -3.12 19.98 17.78
C LEU A 261 -4.11 21.05 18.26
N ASN A 262 -3.76 21.79 19.30
CA ASN A 262 -4.49 22.99 19.68
C ASN A 262 -3.86 24.21 19.00
N SER A 263 -4.57 24.76 18.02
CA SER A 263 -4.12 25.91 17.23
C SER A 263 -3.96 27.21 18.02
N LYS A 264 -4.68 27.36 19.14
CA LYS A 264 -4.60 28.54 20.00
C LYS A 264 -3.38 28.51 20.91
N THR A 265 -3.11 27.36 21.53
CA THR A 265 -1.95 27.18 22.42
C THR A 265 -0.70 26.76 21.66
N LYS A 266 -0.84 26.35 20.39
CA LYS A 266 0.21 25.76 19.56
C LYS A 266 0.84 24.52 20.20
N ASN A 267 0.04 23.76 20.95
CA ASN A 267 0.49 22.53 21.63
C ASN A 267 -0.11 21.29 20.99
N ILE A 268 0.68 20.22 20.92
CA ILE A 268 0.17 18.88 20.64
C ILE A 268 -0.43 18.33 21.94
N GLU A 269 -1.75 18.14 21.94
CA GLU A 269 -2.52 17.67 23.09
C GLU A 269 -2.70 16.15 23.10
N GLY A 270 -2.47 15.50 21.96
CA GLY A 270 -2.61 14.06 21.86
C GLY A 270 -1.97 13.50 20.59
N LEU A 271 -1.41 12.30 20.70
CA LEU A 271 -0.97 11.50 19.58
C LEU A 271 -1.56 10.10 19.71
N VAL A 272 -1.87 9.45 18.61
CA VAL A 272 -2.18 8.03 18.60
C VAL A 272 -1.62 7.40 17.34
N LYS A 273 -0.90 6.28 17.49
CA LYS A 273 -0.37 5.53 16.35
C LYS A 273 -1.49 4.71 15.73
N ILE A 274 -1.74 4.87 14.43
CA ILE A 274 -2.61 3.97 13.68
C ILE A 274 -1.98 2.57 13.73
N PRO A 275 -2.73 1.49 14.04
CA PRO A 275 -2.16 0.15 14.12
C PRO A 275 -1.43 -0.25 12.84
N ASP A 276 -0.26 -0.85 13.01
CA ASP A 276 0.49 -1.45 11.91
C ASP A 276 -0.26 -2.70 11.38
N GLY A 277 0.09 -3.18 10.18
CA GLY A 277 -0.48 -4.40 9.62
C GLY A 277 -1.69 -4.19 8.69
N LYS A 278 -1.75 -3.02 8.04
CA LYS A 278 -2.62 -2.78 6.89
C LYS A 278 -2.30 -3.77 5.76
N TYR A 279 -3.32 -4.48 5.29
CA TYR A 279 -3.27 -5.32 4.09
C TYR A 279 -3.47 -4.49 2.81
N TYR A 280 -4.13 -3.34 2.96
CA TYR A 280 -4.40 -2.38 1.91
C TYR A 280 -4.36 -0.95 2.46
N PHE A 281 -4.00 0.02 1.62
CA PHE A 281 -3.91 1.44 1.97
C PHE A 281 -5.02 2.22 1.26
N PRO A 282 -6.13 2.53 1.96
CA PRO A 282 -7.21 3.33 1.40
C PRO A 282 -6.73 4.73 1.06
N MET A 283 -7.39 5.35 0.08
CA MET A 283 -7.13 6.74 -0.29
C MET A 283 -7.62 7.73 0.78
N SER A 284 -8.67 7.35 1.51
CA SER A 284 -9.13 8.07 2.71
C SER A 284 -9.37 7.07 3.83
N ASP A 285 -8.46 7.06 4.82
CA ASP A 285 -8.45 6.10 5.91
C ASP A 285 -8.60 6.72 7.30
N ALA A 286 -8.76 8.04 7.41
CA ALA A 286 -9.13 8.73 8.65
C ALA A 286 -10.17 9.82 8.42
N VAL A 287 -11.19 9.90 9.30
CA VAL A 287 -12.24 10.93 9.23
C VAL A 287 -12.58 11.48 10.61
N LEU A 288 -13.00 12.75 10.64
CA LEU A 288 -13.54 13.44 11.82
C LEU A 288 -15.06 13.50 11.73
N GLU A 289 -15.75 12.99 12.76
CA GLU A 289 -17.21 13.11 12.90
C GLU A 289 -17.56 13.47 14.34
N GLY A 290 -18.30 14.58 14.54
CA GLY A 290 -18.41 15.19 15.86
C GLY A 290 -17.01 15.53 16.40
N ASP A 291 -16.71 15.09 17.63
CA ASP A 291 -15.38 15.23 18.25
C ASP A 291 -14.54 13.95 18.17
N ASP A 292 -15.06 12.91 17.52
CA ASP A 292 -14.42 11.59 17.42
C ASP A 292 -13.66 11.45 16.10
N ILE A 293 -12.46 10.86 16.18
CA ILE A 293 -11.70 10.43 15.01
C ILE A 293 -11.93 8.94 14.79
N PHE A 294 -12.22 8.59 13.54
CA PHE A 294 -12.35 7.21 13.09
C PHE A 294 -11.25 6.89 12.09
N VAL A 295 -10.84 5.63 12.06
CA VAL A 295 -9.81 5.10 11.15
C VAL A 295 -10.31 3.82 10.50
N LEU A 296 -10.15 3.71 9.19
CA LEU A 296 -10.35 2.47 8.44
C LEU A 296 -9.04 1.67 8.44
N LEU A 297 -9.11 0.44 8.93
CA LEU A 297 -7.97 -0.47 9.01
C LEU A 297 -8.29 -1.77 8.25
N PRO A 298 -7.93 -1.85 6.95
CA PRO A 298 -8.08 -3.08 6.19
C PRO A 298 -6.96 -4.06 6.58
N CYS A 299 -7.30 -5.21 7.16
CA CYS A 299 -6.36 -6.30 7.48
C CYS A 299 -6.63 -7.54 6.62
N GLU A 300 -5.72 -8.51 6.68
CA GLU A 300 -5.75 -9.74 5.87
C GLU A 300 -7.07 -10.53 6.02
N LYS A 301 -7.65 -10.55 7.23
CA LYS A 301 -8.84 -11.37 7.55
C LYS A 301 -10.10 -10.56 7.86
N ASN A 302 -9.94 -9.29 8.22
CA ASN A 302 -11.05 -8.41 8.60
C ASN A 302 -10.72 -6.97 8.21
N VAL A 303 -11.74 -6.19 7.90
CA VAL A 303 -11.69 -4.73 7.78
C VAL A 303 -12.30 -4.15 9.04
N TYR A 304 -11.56 -3.28 9.73
CA TYR A 304 -12.05 -2.62 10.94
C TYR A 304 -12.32 -1.14 10.69
N VAL A 305 -13.38 -0.63 11.30
CA VAL A 305 -13.51 0.80 11.57
C VAL A 305 -13.29 1.01 13.05
N LEU A 306 -12.22 1.73 13.36
CA LEU A 306 -11.76 1.99 14.71
C LEU A 306 -12.08 3.43 15.10
N LYS A 307 -12.44 3.67 16.36
CA LYS A 307 -12.56 5.00 16.95
C LYS A 307 -11.40 5.22 17.89
N VAL A 308 -10.74 6.37 17.82
CA VAL A 308 -9.74 6.74 18.83
C VAL A 308 -10.43 6.82 20.20
N ASP A 309 -9.91 6.06 21.16
CA ASP A 309 -10.48 5.93 22.51
C ASP A 309 -9.61 6.63 23.56
N SER A 310 -8.30 6.62 23.37
CA SER A 310 -7.35 7.33 24.22
C SER A 310 -6.20 7.95 23.42
N TRP A 311 -5.53 8.91 24.03
CA TRP A 311 -4.44 9.66 23.41
C TRP A 311 -3.16 9.51 24.23
N MET A 312 -2.04 9.34 23.55
CA MET A 312 -0.71 9.48 24.13
C MET A 312 -0.35 10.96 24.27
N THR A 313 0.38 11.29 25.33
CA THR A 313 1.05 12.58 25.49
C THR A 313 2.33 12.63 24.65
N SER A 314 2.83 13.84 24.37
CA SER A 314 4.12 14.04 23.70
C SER A 314 5.28 13.34 24.43
N ALA A 315 5.26 13.31 25.77
CA ALA A 315 6.27 12.61 26.56
C ALA A 315 6.23 11.08 26.37
N GLN A 316 5.02 10.50 26.28
CA GLN A 316 4.87 9.07 25.98
C GLN A 316 5.32 8.74 24.56
N TYR A 317 5.10 9.64 23.60
CA TYR A 317 5.63 9.51 22.24
C TYR A 317 7.17 9.53 22.22
N MET A 318 7.80 10.51 22.86
CA MET A 318 9.28 10.59 22.88
C MET A 318 9.89 9.35 23.52
N LYS A 319 9.30 8.84 24.60
CA LYS A 319 9.72 7.58 25.22
C LYS A 319 9.55 6.38 24.28
N TYR A 320 8.50 6.38 23.46
CA TYR A 320 8.30 5.36 22.43
C TYR A 320 9.41 5.43 21.38
N THR A 321 9.72 6.61 20.81
CA THR A 321 10.74 6.75 19.77
C THR A 321 12.15 6.45 20.28
N GLU A 322 12.52 6.93 21.47
CA GLU A 322 13.79 6.58 22.13
C GLU A 322 13.95 5.06 22.31
N SER A 323 12.84 4.37 22.63
CA SER A 323 12.86 2.91 22.77
C SER A 323 13.05 2.18 21.45
N VAL A 324 12.68 2.80 20.33
CA VAL A 324 12.90 2.28 18.97
C VAL A 324 14.34 2.57 18.53
N GLU A 325 14.80 3.81 18.66
CA GLU A 325 16.16 4.24 18.27
C GLU A 325 17.26 3.50 19.07
N SER A 326 17.08 3.32 20.38
CA SER A 326 18.03 2.57 21.22
C SER A 326 18.18 1.11 20.79
N ARG A 327 17.11 0.49 20.27
CA ARG A 327 17.18 -0.86 19.68
C ARG A 327 17.94 -0.87 18.37
N VAL A 328 17.90 0.21 17.58
CA VAL A 328 18.61 0.36 16.30
C VAL A 328 20.10 0.62 16.52
N ASN A 329 20.48 1.56 17.39
CA ASN A 329 21.89 1.95 17.62
C ASN A 329 22.75 0.83 18.21
N LEU A 330 22.17 -0.08 19.00
CA LEU A 330 22.87 -1.28 19.51
C LEU A 330 23.30 -2.25 18.38
N ILE A 331 22.68 -2.15 17.20
CA ILE A 331 22.88 -3.08 16.07
C ILE A 331 24.00 -2.57 15.15
N GLU A 332 24.17 -1.25 15.00
CA GLU A 332 25.08 -0.64 14.03
C GLU A 332 26.56 -0.69 14.42
N SER A 333 26.90 -0.64 15.72
CA SER A 333 28.29 -0.50 16.19
C SER A 333 29.20 -1.73 15.98
N LYS A 334 28.80 -2.73 15.18
CA LYS A 334 29.45 -4.06 15.13
C LYS A 334 30.07 -4.47 13.79
N ASN A 335 29.98 -3.72 12.68
CA ASN A 335 30.21 -4.32 11.33
C ASN A 335 30.95 -3.47 10.25
N GLU A 336 32.26 -3.22 10.33
CA GLU A 336 33.12 -2.76 9.19
C GLU A 336 34.26 -3.78 8.94
N THR A 337 34.47 -4.44 7.78
CA THR A 337 35.23 -3.97 6.59
C THR A 337 35.30 -5.10 5.49
N ILE A 338 35.56 -4.73 4.22
CA ILE A 338 36.21 -5.49 3.08
C ILE A 338 35.29 -5.98 1.93
N GLN A 339 35.66 -5.62 0.66
CA GLN A 339 35.02 -5.73 -0.68
C GLN A 339 35.53 -6.84 -1.66
N PHE A 340 34.84 -6.98 -2.83
CA PHE A 340 35.21 -7.41 -4.23
C PHE A 340 34.47 -8.66 -4.79
N THR A 341 34.24 -8.98 -6.09
CA THR A 341 33.82 -8.41 -7.42
C THR A 341 33.79 -9.58 -8.42
N GLU A 342 32.76 -9.79 -9.29
CA GLU A 342 32.85 -10.45 -10.63
C GLU A 342 31.52 -10.84 -11.33
N GLN A 343 31.60 -10.99 -12.66
CA GLN A 343 30.54 -11.03 -13.69
C GLN A 343 30.16 -12.45 -14.18
N THR A 344 28.97 -12.60 -14.80
CA THR A 344 28.72 -13.33 -16.08
C THR A 344 27.25 -13.19 -16.55
N LYS A 345 26.98 -13.43 -17.84
CA LYS A 345 25.90 -12.82 -18.66
C LYS A 345 25.09 -13.86 -19.46
N TYR A 346 23.75 -13.72 -19.61
CA TYR A 346 22.90 -14.61 -20.42
C TYR A 346 21.70 -13.95 -21.17
N THR A 347 21.28 -14.63 -22.25
CA THR A 347 20.31 -14.29 -23.33
C THR A 347 18.86 -14.69 -23.00
N VAL A 348 17.84 -13.93 -23.44
CA VAL A 348 16.40 -14.11 -23.09
C VAL A 348 15.51 -14.32 -24.31
N SER A 349 14.58 -15.30 -24.25
CA SER A 349 13.40 -15.40 -25.13
C SER A 349 12.20 -14.71 -24.46
N ALA A 350 11.64 -13.67 -25.08
CA ALA A 350 10.62 -12.80 -24.52
C ALA A 350 9.20 -13.35 -24.69
N SER A 351 8.48 -13.54 -23.59
CA SER A 351 7.01 -13.49 -23.57
C SER A 351 6.60 -12.08 -23.19
N SER A 352 5.59 -11.52 -23.85
CA SER A 352 5.12 -10.14 -23.63
C SER A 352 4.46 -9.99 -22.26
N ILE A 353 4.82 -8.92 -21.53
CA ILE A 353 4.29 -8.61 -20.18
C ILE A 353 3.64 -7.22 -20.16
N THR A 354 2.58 -7.03 -19.39
CA THR A 354 1.92 -5.73 -19.22
C THR A 354 2.53 -4.93 -18.06
N ARG A 355 2.37 -3.60 -18.07
CA ARG A 355 2.83 -2.74 -16.96
C ARG A 355 2.14 -3.05 -15.64
N ASP A 356 0.86 -3.42 -15.67
CA ASP A 356 0.12 -3.84 -14.48
C ASP A 356 0.62 -5.17 -13.93
N GLN A 357 1.01 -6.12 -14.78
CA GLN A 357 1.68 -7.35 -14.32
C GLN A 357 3.04 -7.07 -13.68
N ILE A 358 3.80 -6.12 -14.21
CA ILE A 358 5.07 -5.70 -13.64
C ILE A 358 4.85 -5.09 -12.23
N MET A 359 3.91 -4.14 -12.10
CA MET A 359 3.59 -3.49 -10.82
C MET A 359 2.96 -4.45 -9.81
N SER A 360 2.10 -5.32 -10.28
CA SER A 360 1.58 -6.43 -9.51
C SER A 360 2.69 -7.26 -8.88
N THR A 361 3.64 -7.73 -9.70
CA THR A 361 4.75 -8.56 -9.23
C THR A 361 5.59 -7.79 -8.20
N ALA A 362 5.90 -6.52 -8.47
CA ALA A 362 6.62 -5.66 -7.53
C ALA A 362 5.91 -5.55 -6.18
N PHE A 363 4.59 -5.34 -6.21
CA PHE A 363 3.75 -5.30 -5.03
C PHE A 363 3.76 -6.64 -4.27
N GLN A 364 3.70 -7.79 -4.95
CA GLN A 364 3.76 -9.11 -4.30
C GLN A 364 5.06 -9.28 -3.52
N TYR A 365 6.21 -8.94 -4.11
CA TYR A 365 7.50 -9.06 -3.45
C TYR A 365 7.61 -8.16 -2.21
N ASN A 366 7.04 -6.95 -2.25
CA ASN A 366 6.97 -6.04 -1.12
C ASN A 366 5.95 -6.48 -0.05
N ASN A 367 5.04 -7.41 -0.34
CA ASN A 367 3.99 -7.84 0.60
C ASN A 367 4.01 -9.35 0.87
N TYR A 368 5.06 -10.05 0.41
CA TYR A 368 5.10 -11.50 0.48
C TYR A 368 5.26 -11.96 1.92
N LYS A 369 4.28 -12.72 2.42
CA LYS A 369 4.29 -13.28 3.77
C LYS A 369 5.00 -14.64 3.76
N TRP A 370 5.97 -14.83 4.62
CA TRP A 370 6.72 -16.09 4.71
C TRP A 370 7.07 -16.43 6.16
N TYR A 371 7.18 -17.74 6.45
CA TYR A 371 7.55 -18.22 7.78
C TYR A 371 9.07 -18.43 7.86
N CYS A 372 9.72 -17.76 8.81
CA CYS A 372 11.14 -17.90 9.07
C CYS A 372 11.36 -19.03 10.07
N SER A 373 11.81 -20.20 9.62
CA SER A 373 12.27 -21.26 10.51
C SER A 373 13.63 -20.92 11.12
N LYS A 374 14.05 -21.70 12.13
CA LYS A 374 15.39 -21.58 12.71
C LYS A 374 16.50 -21.67 11.64
N GLN A 375 16.38 -22.58 10.67
CA GLN A 375 17.39 -22.75 9.60
C GLN A 375 17.47 -21.54 8.66
N ASN A 376 16.31 -20.93 8.35
CA ASN A 376 16.29 -19.71 7.54
C ASN A 376 16.95 -18.54 8.29
N TYR A 377 16.79 -18.51 9.61
CA TYR A 377 17.26 -17.45 10.50
C TYR A 377 18.74 -17.55 10.87
N ASP A 378 19.28 -18.75 11.10
CA ASP A 378 20.67 -18.92 11.52
C ASP A 378 21.62 -19.13 10.35
N GLY A 379 21.08 -19.23 9.13
CA GLY A 379 21.86 -19.41 7.91
C GLY A 379 22.46 -20.81 7.80
N SER A 380 21.90 -21.81 8.48
CA SER A 380 22.43 -23.19 8.53
C SER A 380 22.74 -23.79 7.14
N LYS A 381 22.00 -23.38 6.11
CA LYS A 381 22.18 -23.86 4.73
C LYS A 381 23.05 -22.97 3.86
N ALA A 382 23.46 -21.79 4.32
CA ALA A 382 24.35 -20.94 3.56
C ALA A 382 25.68 -21.67 3.33
N ALA A 383 26.08 -21.83 2.06
CA ALA A 383 27.23 -22.63 1.67
C ALA A 383 28.55 -22.15 2.30
N ASN A 384 28.63 -20.86 2.61
CA ASN A 384 29.74 -20.27 3.35
C ASN A 384 29.22 -19.25 4.37
N PRO A 385 29.13 -19.61 5.65
CA PRO A 385 28.65 -18.72 6.71
C PRO A 385 29.43 -17.40 6.84
N ASN A 386 30.71 -17.36 6.44
CA ASN A 386 31.53 -16.13 6.50
C ASN A 386 31.12 -15.09 5.45
N LEU A 387 30.43 -15.52 4.40
CA LEU A 387 29.92 -14.66 3.32
C LEU A 387 28.41 -14.46 3.41
N TRP A 388 27.80 -14.92 4.50
CA TRP A 388 26.38 -14.76 4.75
C TRP A 388 26.17 -13.74 5.85
N ARG A 389 25.39 -12.71 5.55
CA ARG A 389 24.89 -11.78 6.55
C ARG A 389 23.37 -11.73 6.45
N ARG A 390 22.70 -12.04 7.56
CA ARG A 390 21.24 -11.98 7.60
C ARG A 390 20.75 -10.54 7.39
N PRO A 391 19.69 -10.34 6.60
CA PRO A 391 18.90 -9.13 6.63
C PRO A 391 18.55 -8.70 8.06
N SER A 392 18.86 -7.45 8.39
CA SER A 392 18.68 -6.88 9.74
C SER A 392 17.24 -6.93 10.23
N PHE A 393 16.27 -6.89 9.31
CA PHE A 393 14.85 -6.96 9.65
C PHE A 393 14.37 -8.32 10.15
N ILE A 394 15.16 -9.38 9.92
CA ILE A 394 14.86 -10.71 10.40
C ILE A 394 15.48 -10.84 11.80
N THR A 395 14.68 -10.57 12.82
CA THR A 395 15.14 -10.40 14.21
C THR A 395 14.96 -11.65 15.10
N SER A 396 14.10 -12.57 14.69
CA SER A 396 13.82 -13.84 15.38
C SER A 396 13.42 -14.95 14.38
N TYR A 397 13.47 -16.20 14.85
CA TYR A 397 13.00 -17.38 14.12
C TYR A 397 11.67 -17.90 14.68
N ASN A 398 11.09 -18.86 13.97
CA ASN A 398 9.77 -19.44 14.21
C ASN A 398 8.66 -18.38 14.23
N THR A 399 8.76 -17.40 13.34
CA THR A 399 7.78 -16.32 13.19
C THR A 399 7.57 -15.98 11.72
N TYR A 400 6.49 -15.28 11.42
CA TYR A 400 6.21 -14.76 10.08
C TYR A 400 6.86 -13.40 9.87
N TYR A 401 7.35 -13.19 8.66
CA TYR A 401 7.79 -11.90 8.14
C TYR A 401 7.00 -11.55 6.88
N TYR A 402 7.06 -10.28 6.54
CA TYR A 402 6.63 -9.76 5.25
C TYR A 402 7.86 -9.29 4.47
N GLN A 403 7.67 -9.11 3.16
CA GLN A 403 8.66 -8.64 2.21
C GLN A 403 9.72 -9.70 1.91
N VAL A 404 10.04 -9.85 0.62
CA VAL A 404 11.13 -10.73 0.20
C VAL A 404 12.45 -10.09 0.67
N PRO A 405 13.31 -10.83 1.38
CA PRO A 405 14.56 -10.32 1.88
C PRO A 405 15.54 -10.00 0.75
N TYR A 406 16.38 -9.00 0.99
CA TYR A 406 17.50 -8.70 0.11
C TYR A 406 18.47 -9.87 0.10
N CYS A 407 18.85 -10.30 -1.10
CA CYS A 407 19.82 -11.36 -1.30
C CYS A 407 20.78 -10.96 -2.39
N TRP A 408 22.02 -10.61 -2.03
CA TRP A 408 23.06 -10.22 -2.97
C TRP A 408 23.25 -11.27 -4.07
N GLY A 409 23.21 -10.82 -5.33
CA GLY A 409 23.26 -11.69 -6.50
C GLY A 409 21.99 -12.54 -6.74
N GLY A 410 21.01 -12.48 -5.84
CA GLY A 410 19.79 -13.28 -5.86
C GLY A 410 18.78 -12.76 -6.89
N GLY A 411 18.07 -13.68 -7.53
CA GLY A 411 17.07 -13.38 -8.57
C GLY A 411 15.94 -14.40 -8.56
N HIS A 412 15.49 -14.80 -7.37
CA HIS A 412 14.50 -15.86 -7.22
C HIS A 412 13.07 -15.35 -7.46
N SER A 413 12.27 -16.14 -8.18
CA SER A 413 10.81 -15.97 -8.26
C SER A 413 10.18 -16.14 -6.88
N LEU A 414 8.92 -15.71 -6.68
CA LEU A 414 8.23 -15.94 -5.40
C LEU A 414 8.05 -17.43 -5.09
N SER A 415 7.77 -18.25 -6.10
CA SER A 415 7.63 -19.70 -5.94
C SER A 415 8.97 -20.36 -5.59
N GLU A 416 10.07 -19.92 -6.21
CA GLU A 416 11.42 -20.37 -5.85
C GLU A 416 11.79 -19.93 -4.44
N PHE A 417 11.49 -18.68 -4.08
CA PHE A 417 11.72 -18.16 -2.74
C PHE A 417 10.97 -18.97 -1.69
N GLU A 418 9.67 -19.19 -1.88
CA GLU A 418 8.83 -19.98 -0.98
C GLU A 418 9.36 -21.39 -0.79
N GLN A 419 9.68 -22.07 -1.89
CA GLN A 419 10.19 -23.44 -1.85
C GLN A 419 11.53 -23.49 -1.11
N LYS A 420 12.46 -22.58 -1.42
CA LYS A 420 13.76 -22.50 -0.76
C LYS A 420 13.63 -22.20 0.73
N ILE A 421 12.70 -21.33 1.14
CA ILE A 421 12.41 -21.06 2.55
C ILE A 421 11.91 -22.34 3.24
N LYS A 422 10.97 -23.08 2.65
CA LYS A 422 10.50 -24.38 3.17
C LYS A 422 11.64 -25.39 3.27
N ASP A 423 12.55 -25.36 2.31
CA ASP A 423 13.75 -26.20 2.30
C ASP A 423 14.82 -25.72 3.29
N GLY A 424 14.61 -24.65 4.07
CA GLY A 424 15.54 -24.20 5.09
C GLY A 424 16.69 -23.34 4.59
N TYR A 425 16.64 -22.84 3.35
CA TYR A 425 17.65 -21.89 2.84
C TYR A 425 17.71 -20.64 3.71
N ALA A 426 18.89 -20.05 3.84
CA ALA A 426 19.05 -18.82 4.60
C ALA A 426 18.21 -17.70 3.97
N ALA A 427 17.40 -17.01 4.78
CA ALA A 427 16.54 -15.94 4.31
C ALA A 427 17.36 -14.67 4.07
N GLY A 428 17.59 -14.35 2.79
CA GLY A 428 18.42 -13.24 2.34
C GLY A 428 19.91 -13.43 2.53
N ASN A 429 20.66 -12.47 2.00
CA ASN A 429 22.07 -12.27 2.23
C ASN A 429 22.42 -10.82 1.89
N VAL A 430 22.76 -10.01 2.90
CA VAL A 430 23.12 -8.59 2.71
C VAL A 430 24.63 -8.37 2.60
N TYR A 431 25.40 -9.46 2.56
CA TYR A 431 26.84 -9.40 2.34
C TYR A 431 27.11 -9.08 0.87
N THR A 432 27.16 -7.79 0.55
CA THR A 432 27.35 -7.29 -0.83
C THR A 432 28.79 -7.19 -1.27
N ASN A 433 29.71 -7.62 -0.42
CA ASN A 433 31.15 -7.51 -0.64
C ASN A 433 31.74 -8.72 -1.39
N THR A 434 30.88 -9.56 -1.98
CA THR A 434 31.30 -10.66 -2.86
C THR A 434 30.99 -10.34 -4.32
N SER A 435 31.66 -11.08 -5.20
CA SER A 435 31.39 -11.09 -6.63
C SER A 435 30.02 -11.63 -6.99
N SER A 436 29.55 -12.62 -6.25
CA SER A 436 28.47 -13.49 -6.68
C SER A 436 27.49 -13.82 -5.56
N TYR A 437 26.35 -14.36 -6.01
CA TYR A 437 25.34 -14.98 -5.16
C TYR A 437 25.93 -16.11 -4.32
N LEU A 438 25.56 -16.15 -3.04
CA LEU A 438 25.95 -17.22 -2.13
C LEU A 438 24.95 -18.37 -2.18
N ASP A 439 25.40 -19.56 -2.56
CA ASP A 439 24.52 -20.73 -2.55
C ASP A 439 23.98 -21.05 -1.16
N GLY A 440 22.79 -21.64 -1.09
CA GLY A 440 22.10 -21.90 0.17
C GLY A 440 21.38 -20.68 0.77
N THR A 441 21.31 -19.55 0.06
CA THR A 441 20.56 -18.35 0.44
C THR A 441 19.37 -18.11 -0.50
N THR A 442 18.37 -17.32 -0.12
CA THR A 442 17.21 -17.06 -0.99
C THR A 442 16.64 -15.65 -0.81
N GLY A 443 16.10 -15.09 -1.88
CA GLY A 443 15.67 -13.68 -1.97
C GLY A 443 16.09 -13.03 -3.29
N VAL A 444 16.06 -11.71 -3.33
CA VAL A 444 16.39 -10.92 -4.53
C VAL A 444 17.30 -9.74 -4.22
N ASP A 445 18.24 -9.40 -5.11
CA ASP A 445 18.93 -8.12 -5.10
C ASP A 445 18.19 -7.07 -5.95
N CYS A 446 18.73 -5.87 -6.07
CA CYS A 446 18.09 -4.76 -6.76
C CYS A 446 17.75 -5.07 -8.24
N ALA A 447 18.72 -5.57 -9.01
CA ALA A 447 18.53 -5.88 -10.43
C ALA A 447 17.81 -7.21 -10.66
N GLY A 448 18.01 -8.20 -9.77
CA GLY A 448 17.27 -9.44 -9.74
C GLY A 448 15.78 -9.20 -9.49
N PHE A 449 15.43 -8.33 -8.55
CA PHE A 449 14.06 -7.90 -8.31
C PHE A 449 13.41 -7.29 -9.56
N VAL A 450 14.08 -6.33 -10.22
CA VAL A 450 13.58 -5.74 -11.47
C VAL A 450 13.40 -6.81 -12.55
N SER A 451 14.36 -7.73 -12.69
CA SER A 451 14.29 -8.84 -13.66
C SER A 451 13.07 -9.73 -13.43
N LYS A 452 12.77 -10.07 -12.17
CA LYS A 452 11.60 -10.89 -11.82
C LYS A 452 10.30 -10.13 -12.09
N CYS A 453 10.24 -8.83 -11.78
CA CYS A 453 9.08 -8.00 -12.09
C CYS A 453 8.81 -7.92 -13.60
N TRP A 454 9.86 -8.00 -14.42
CA TRP A 454 9.76 -8.06 -15.89
C TRP A 454 9.43 -9.45 -16.44
N GLY A 455 9.09 -10.41 -15.59
CA GLY A 455 8.70 -11.76 -16.00
C GLY A 455 9.87 -12.62 -16.50
N MET A 456 11.11 -12.23 -16.19
CA MET A 456 12.28 -12.96 -16.67
C MET A 456 12.51 -14.24 -15.87
N SER A 457 12.79 -15.34 -16.58
CA SER A 457 13.28 -16.58 -15.97
C SER A 457 14.70 -16.39 -15.40
N GLY A 458 15.56 -15.66 -16.11
CA GLY A 458 16.92 -15.32 -15.67
C GLY A 458 17.01 -14.09 -14.76
N ARG A 459 18.24 -13.66 -14.46
CA ARG A 459 18.55 -12.39 -13.77
C ARG A 459 19.44 -11.54 -14.66
N TRP A 460 19.10 -10.29 -14.84
CA TRP A 460 19.99 -9.26 -15.36
C TRP A 460 20.71 -8.54 -14.23
N SER A 461 21.95 -8.15 -14.48
CA SER A 461 22.67 -7.20 -13.65
C SER A 461 22.26 -5.76 -13.98
N THR A 462 22.66 -4.80 -13.14
CA THR A 462 22.55 -3.37 -13.46
C THR A 462 23.21 -3.04 -14.79
N TYR A 463 24.37 -3.64 -15.08
CA TYR A 463 25.07 -3.52 -16.36
C TYR A 463 24.22 -4.03 -17.54
N ASP A 464 23.55 -5.17 -17.39
CA ASP A 464 22.70 -5.72 -18.45
C ASP A 464 21.48 -4.84 -18.72
N ILE A 465 20.84 -4.31 -17.67
CA ILE A 465 19.74 -3.34 -17.80
C ILE A 465 20.22 -2.12 -18.60
N MET A 466 21.34 -1.53 -18.20
CA MET A 466 21.91 -0.35 -18.86
C MET A 466 22.36 -0.61 -20.30
N LYS A 467 22.73 -1.86 -20.62
CA LYS A 467 23.25 -2.25 -21.93
C LYS A 467 22.16 -2.65 -22.93
N TYR A 468 21.11 -3.34 -22.46
CA TYR A 468 20.11 -3.95 -23.35
C TYR A 468 18.78 -3.22 -23.38
N CYS A 469 18.47 -2.40 -22.36
CA CYS A 469 17.25 -1.59 -22.37
C CYS A 469 17.48 -0.27 -23.11
N SER A 470 16.45 0.20 -23.82
CA SER A 470 16.48 1.53 -24.41
C SER A 470 16.46 2.60 -23.31
N LYS A 471 17.50 3.43 -23.26
CA LYS A 471 17.52 4.61 -22.38
C LYS A 471 16.45 5.61 -22.86
N ILE A 472 15.66 6.12 -21.93
CA ILE A 472 14.59 7.09 -22.18
C ILE A 472 14.81 8.35 -21.35
N SER A 473 14.09 9.42 -21.67
CA SER A 473 14.07 10.60 -20.82
C SER A 473 13.24 10.33 -19.55
N PHE A 474 13.55 11.02 -18.46
CA PHE A 474 12.81 10.90 -17.20
C PHE A 474 11.34 11.32 -17.29
N ILE A 475 10.98 12.16 -18.25
CA ILE A 475 9.58 12.55 -18.53
C ILE A 475 8.81 11.46 -19.27
N ALA A 476 9.50 10.54 -19.95
CA ALA A 476 8.90 9.44 -20.69
C ALA A 476 8.74 8.16 -19.86
N LEU A 477 9.14 8.21 -18.58
CA LEU A 477 8.99 7.10 -17.64
C LEU A 477 7.52 6.72 -17.46
N GLN A 478 7.25 5.43 -17.52
CA GLN A 478 5.96 4.84 -17.19
C GLN A 478 6.16 3.73 -16.16
N LYS A 479 5.11 3.43 -15.38
CA LYS A 479 5.16 2.39 -14.34
C LYS A 479 5.73 1.06 -14.90
N GLY A 480 6.70 0.49 -14.20
CA GLY A 480 7.41 -0.72 -14.64
C GLY A 480 8.66 -0.49 -15.47
N ASP A 481 8.98 0.75 -15.84
CA ASP A 481 10.32 1.10 -16.35
C ASP A 481 11.36 1.10 -15.21
N ALA A 482 12.63 0.94 -15.55
CA ALA A 482 13.71 0.91 -14.57
C ALA A 482 14.42 2.26 -14.43
N LEU A 483 14.77 2.59 -13.20
CA LEU A 483 15.76 3.60 -12.85
C LEU A 483 17.03 2.86 -12.45
N CYS A 484 18.11 3.00 -13.21
CA CYS A 484 19.31 2.17 -13.03
C CYS A 484 20.59 2.98 -13.13
N ASN A 485 21.57 2.66 -12.29
CA ASN A 485 22.96 3.08 -12.43
C ASN A 485 23.88 1.87 -12.24
N SER A 486 25.19 2.07 -12.17
CA SER A 486 26.15 0.96 -12.06
C SER A 486 26.00 0.14 -10.77
N GLY A 487 25.50 0.74 -9.69
CA GLY A 487 25.41 0.12 -8.37
C GLY A 487 24.01 -0.29 -7.93
N HIS A 488 22.95 0.25 -8.53
CA HIS A 488 21.58 0.04 -8.08
C HIS A 488 20.55 0.10 -9.20
N ALA A 489 19.46 -0.66 -9.01
CA ALA A 489 18.30 -0.66 -9.90
C ALA A 489 17.01 -0.56 -9.08
N MET A 490 16.07 0.22 -9.57
CA MET A 490 14.75 0.44 -8.98
C MET A 490 13.69 0.35 -10.07
N LEU A 491 12.49 -0.02 -9.67
CA LEU A 491 11.34 -0.08 -10.56
C LEU A 491 10.48 1.15 -10.32
N PHE A 492 10.28 1.96 -11.36
CA PHE A 492 9.48 3.16 -11.28
C PHE A 492 8.00 2.79 -11.16
N TYR A 493 7.31 3.37 -10.17
CA TYR A 493 5.87 3.26 -10.02
C TYR A 493 5.17 4.53 -10.52
N GLN A 494 5.45 5.66 -9.88
CA GLN A 494 4.88 6.96 -10.22
C GLN A 494 5.73 8.10 -9.66
N ARG A 495 5.32 9.35 -9.89
CA ARG A 495 5.84 10.49 -9.15
C ARG A 495 4.86 10.94 -8.08
N ASP A 496 5.36 11.48 -6.98
CA ASP A 496 4.54 12.19 -6.02
C ASP A 496 4.26 13.63 -6.49
N ALA A 497 3.52 14.38 -5.67
CA ALA A 497 3.15 15.77 -5.96
C ALA A 497 4.34 16.73 -6.06
N TYR A 498 5.48 16.41 -5.45
CA TYR A 498 6.70 17.22 -5.50
C TYR A 498 7.64 16.81 -6.65
N GLY A 499 7.20 15.87 -7.48
CA GLY A 499 7.99 15.33 -8.58
C GLY A 499 9.05 14.31 -8.15
N ASN A 500 9.06 13.92 -6.87
CA ASN A 500 9.89 12.83 -6.36
C ASN A 500 9.40 11.51 -6.93
N TYR A 501 10.28 10.52 -6.93
CA TYR A 501 10.00 9.22 -7.52
C TYR A 501 9.50 8.27 -6.45
N ILE A 502 8.32 7.72 -6.67
CA ILE A 502 7.81 6.59 -5.92
C ILE A 502 8.26 5.32 -6.66
N VAL A 503 9.00 4.47 -5.94
CA VAL A 503 9.67 3.30 -6.51
C VAL A 503 9.47 2.06 -5.66
N TYR A 504 9.53 0.91 -6.32
CA TYR A 504 9.83 -0.35 -5.66
C TYR A 504 11.30 -0.70 -5.83
N GLU A 505 11.94 -1.16 -4.78
CA GLU A 505 13.34 -1.57 -4.82
C GLU A 505 13.66 -2.65 -3.80
N SER A 506 14.57 -3.56 -4.16
CA SER A 506 15.25 -4.40 -3.17
C SER A 506 16.55 -3.70 -2.78
N THR A 507 16.73 -3.37 -1.51
CA THR A 507 17.87 -2.54 -1.08
C THR A 507 18.41 -2.92 0.30
N THR A 508 19.71 -2.68 0.49
CA THR A 508 20.41 -2.75 1.79
C THR A 508 20.51 -1.40 2.50
N GLY A 509 19.94 -0.33 1.94
CA GLY A 509 20.02 1.03 2.50
C GLY A 509 19.22 1.26 3.78
N GLY A 510 19.39 0.39 4.79
CA GLY A 510 18.68 0.41 6.07
C GLY A 510 17.45 -0.51 6.15
N TYR A 511 17.13 -1.22 5.06
CA TYR A 511 15.88 -2.01 4.98
C TYR A 511 16.12 -3.51 4.82
N ASP A 512 17.13 -3.90 4.04
CA ASP A 512 17.51 -5.28 3.73
C ASP A 512 16.40 -6.14 3.11
N ARG A 513 15.51 -5.54 2.33
CA ARG A 513 14.33 -6.19 1.74
C ARG A 513 13.78 -5.42 0.55
N VAL A 514 12.79 -6.00 -0.12
CA VAL A 514 11.95 -5.27 -1.07
C VAL A 514 11.06 -4.29 -0.33
N ILE A 515 11.12 -3.01 -0.73
CA ILE A 515 10.36 -1.91 -0.14
C ILE A 515 9.68 -1.07 -1.22
N HIS A 516 8.69 -0.30 -0.79
CA HIS A 516 8.04 0.74 -1.58
C HIS A 516 8.27 2.08 -0.90
N ARG A 517 8.94 3.03 -1.56
CA ARG A 517 9.32 4.30 -0.94
C ARG A 517 9.41 5.45 -1.94
N ALA A 518 9.42 6.67 -1.41
CA ALA A 518 9.79 7.86 -2.13
C ALA A 518 11.32 8.04 -2.19
N ARG A 519 11.81 8.65 -3.27
CA ARG A 519 13.18 9.14 -3.45
C ARG A 519 13.16 10.51 -4.11
N SER A 520 13.98 11.42 -3.61
CA SER A 520 14.00 12.79 -4.09
C SER A 520 14.30 12.87 -5.59
N LYS A 521 13.70 13.85 -6.27
CA LYS A 521 13.94 14.08 -7.69
C LYS A 521 15.43 14.30 -8.00
N SER A 522 16.11 15.10 -7.17
CA SER A 522 17.54 15.42 -7.33
C SER A 522 18.42 14.18 -7.23
N ASP A 523 18.14 13.28 -6.29
CA ASP A 523 18.94 12.06 -6.11
C ASP A 523 18.78 11.12 -7.30
N VAL A 524 17.54 10.97 -7.78
CA VAL A 524 17.23 10.07 -8.89
C VAL A 524 17.77 10.63 -10.20
N GLU A 525 17.46 11.88 -10.55
CA GLU A 525 17.87 12.47 -11.83
C GLU A 525 19.39 12.76 -11.87
N GLY A 526 20.03 12.98 -10.72
CA GLY A 526 21.48 13.17 -10.61
C GLY A 526 22.28 11.87 -10.64
N SER A 527 21.70 10.73 -10.25
CA SER A 527 22.45 9.49 -10.00
C SER A 527 22.01 8.29 -10.84
N TYR A 528 20.88 8.35 -11.55
CA TYR A 528 20.32 7.22 -12.30
C TYR A 528 20.12 7.55 -13.79
N GLY A 529 20.02 6.53 -14.62
CA GLY A 529 19.40 6.62 -15.95
C GLY A 529 18.00 6.00 -15.94
N ALA A 530 17.10 6.51 -16.78
CA ALA A 530 15.79 5.91 -17.01
C ALA A 530 15.85 4.95 -18.22
N TYR A 531 15.32 3.74 -18.05
CA TYR A 531 15.39 2.66 -19.02
C TYR A 531 14.02 2.02 -19.22
N LYS A 532 13.56 1.98 -20.47
CA LYS A 532 12.27 1.36 -20.83
C LYS A 532 12.35 -0.15 -20.65
N CYS A 533 11.32 -0.74 -20.04
CA CYS A 533 11.20 -2.21 -20.00
C CYS A 533 11.08 -2.76 -21.44
N PRO A 534 11.96 -3.68 -21.88
CA PRO A 534 11.99 -4.15 -23.26
C PRO A 534 10.91 -5.19 -23.58
N PHE A 535 10.16 -5.66 -22.58
CA PHE A 535 9.19 -6.74 -22.71
C PHE A 535 7.73 -6.25 -22.70
N VAL A 536 7.51 -4.95 -22.54
CA VAL A 536 6.16 -4.36 -22.51
C VAL A 536 5.57 -4.34 -23.91
N THR A 537 4.40 -4.97 -24.07
CA THR A 537 3.56 -4.77 -25.26
C THR A 537 2.87 -3.41 -25.20
N ASN A 538 2.93 -2.67 -26.31
CA ASN A 538 2.23 -1.40 -26.49
C ASN A 538 0.71 -1.57 -26.38
#